data_AF-A0A7S3QY97-F1
#
_entry.id   AF-A0A7S3QY97-F1
#
_cell.length_a   1.000
_cell.length_b   1.000
_cell.length_c   1.000
_cell.angle_alpha   90.00
_cell.angle_beta   90.00
_cell.angle_gamma   90.00
#
_symmetry.space_group_name_H-M   'P 1'
#
loop_
_entity.id
_entity.type
_entity.pdbx_description
1 polymer ?
#
loop_
_entity_poly.entity_id
_entity_poly.type
_entity_poly.pdbx_seq_one_letter_code
_entity_poly.pdbx_strand_id
1 'polypeptide(L)'
;QQARDAALSAADGLVKQLSSASRAALSLAAVVKMNPNWSFLESNFLVLAEELFRQSNEDGNLALRELALLPFGRVRLLLTKPDQRNSTADLFSPALVDRLQPYQSIAVGGLTINGPIPLTTGDERAFAARYPIFFSDVDEDEDWGHPDNITHPTDCPGPPCYNPETGEKFWGFIGAVVNAEPLLAGDNVHLKRLLSDGLSYSLTTSALAGTNGPGILVSGGPNPDKVTANVTVALPGNSWALSVYNPRQDEILTLRNGLIAMVVVMAFILSVLLLLLLLSAKRASVLLQEQLITNKLLQEEKVSR
;
A
#
# COMPACT_ATOMS: atom_id res chain seq x y z
N GLN A 1 -11.95 1.96 14.03
CA GLN A 1 -10.72 1.50 14.70
C GLN A 1 -10.24 0.17 14.10
N GLN A 2 -10.98 -0.94 14.25
CA GLN A 2 -10.61 -2.25 13.71
C GLN A 2 -10.12 -2.26 12.24
N ALA A 3 -10.86 -1.63 11.32
CA ALA A 3 -10.46 -1.56 9.90
C ALA A 3 -9.13 -0.82 9.67
N ARG A 4 -8.83 0.20 10.49
CA ARG A 4 -7.58 0.94 10.43
C ARG A 4 -6.41 0.10 10.96
N ASP A 5 -6.61 -0.61 12.05
CA ASP A 5 -5.56 -1.48 12.64
C ASP A 5 -5.24 -2.65 11.70
N ALA A 6 -6.27 -3.24 11.06
CA ALA A 6 -6.10 -4.25 10.02
C ALA A 6 -5.34 -3.69 8.80
N ALA A 7 -5.69 -2.48 8.34
CA ALA A 7 -4.99 -1.80 7.25
C ALA A 7 -3.52 -1.52 7.57
N LEU A 8 -3.21 -1.05 8.79
CA LEU A 8 -1.84 -0.85 9.26
C LEU A 8 -1.05 -2.16 9.29
N SER A 9 -1.64 -3.22 9.86
CA SER A 9 -0.99 -4.53 9.89
C SER A 9 -0.75 -5.09 8.48
N ALA A 10 -1.64 -4.84 7.53
CA ALA A 10 -1.47 -5.27 6.15
C ALA A 10 -0.39 -4.46 5.44
N ALA A 11 -0.38 -3.13 5.62
CA ALA A 11 0.65 -2.24 5.10
C ALA A 11 2.05 -2.64 5.60
N ASP A 12 2.21 -2.85 6.91
CA ASP A 12 3.47 -3.29 7.50
C ASP A 12 3.93 -4.65 6.95
N GLY A 13 2.99 -5.57 6.76
CA GLY A 13 3.25 -6.88 6.15
C GLY A 13 3.82 -6.75 4.75
N LEU A 14 3.18 -5.93 3.91
CA LEU A 14 3.65 -5.66 2.54
C LEU A 14 5.04 -5.03 2.50
N VAL A 15 5.30 -4.03 3.36
CA VAL A 15 6.62 -3.39 3.45
C VAL A 15 7.69 -4.40 3.85
N LYS A 16 7.42 -5.23 4.87
CA LYS A 16 8.34 -6.27 5.33
C LYS A 16 8.63 -7.29 4.24
N GLN A 17 7.61 -7.73 3.51
CA GLN A 17 7.72 -8.71 2.44
C GLN A 17 8.57 -8.19 1.27
N LEU A 18 8.31 -6.97 0.79
CA LEU A 18 9.07 -6.33 -0.28
C LEU A 18 10.51 -5.99 0.14
N SER A 19 10.68 -5.58 1.40
CA SER A 19 12.00 -5.28 1.96
C SER A 19 12.82 -6.56 2.14
N SER A 20 12.20 -7.67 2.54
CA SER A 20 12.86 -8.98 2.64
C SER A 20 13.40 -9.43 1.29
N ALA A 21 12.57 -9.33 0.24
CA ALA A 21 12.97 -9.68 -1.12
C ALA A 21 14.13 -8.80 -1.65
N SER A 22 14.28 -7.57 -1.14
CA SER A 22 15.35 -6.64 -1.54
C SER A 22 16.67 -6.84 -0.77
N ARG A 23 16.72 -7.69 0.27
CA ARG A 23 17.95 -7.90 1.07
C ARG A 23 19.10 -8.51 0.27
N ALA A 24 18.78 -9.36 -0.70
CA ALA A 24 19.77 -9.92 -1.61
C ALA A 24 20.50 -8.82 -2.39
N ALA A 25 19.77 -7.82 -2.89
CA ALA A 25 20.37 -6.67 -3.57
C ALA A 25 21.28 -5.85 -2.65
N LEU A 26 20.87 -5.60 -1.40
CA LEU A 26 21.69 -4.88 -0.42
C LEU A 26 22.97 -5.64 -0.06
N SER A 27 22.87 -6.96 0.08
CA SER A 27 24.02 -7.82 0.40
C SER A 27 25.02 -7.82 -0.75
N LEU A 28 24.54 -7.92 -1.98
CA LEU A 28 25.39 -7.82 -3.17
C LEU A 28 25.99 -6.43 -3.33
N ALA A 29 25.25 -5.36 -2.98
CA ALA A 29 25.77 -4.00 -2.98
C ALA A 29 26.95 -3.83 -2.00
N ALA A 30 26.91 -4.50 -0.85
CA ALA A 30 28.02 -4.52 0.08
C ALA A 30 29.27 -5.18 -0.53
N VAL A 31 29.10 -6.28 -1.29
CA VAL A 31 30.21 -6.94 -2.00
C VAL A 31 30.85 -5.99 -3.01
N VAL A 32 30.04 -5.29 -3.82
CA VAL A 32 30.55 -4.30 -4.78
C VAL A 32 31.29 -3.17 -4.07
N LYS A 33 30.77 -2.67 -2.95
CA LYS A 33 31.44 -1.63 -2.15
C LYS A 33 32.78 -2.10 -1.57
N MET A 34 32.92 -3.39 -1.26
CA MET A 34 34.19 -3.96 -0.77
C MET A 34 35.20 -4.16 -1.90
N ASN A 35 34.74 -4.53 -3.10
CA ASN A 35 35.60 -4.71 -4.27
C ASN A 35 34.86 -4.30 -5.55
N PRO A 36 35.04 -3.05 -6.02
CA PRO A 36 34.34 -2.56 -7.21
C PRO A 36 34.89 -3.10 -8.53
N ASN A 37 36.04 -3.79 -8.50
CA ASN A 37 36.71 -4.26 -9.71
C ASN A 37 35.85 -5.27 -10.47
N TRP A 38 35.58 -4.98 -11.74
CA TRP A 38 34.74 -5.80 -12.59
C TRP A 38 35.19 -7.26 -12.70
N SER A 39 36.49 -7.52 -12.85
CA SER A 39 37.02 -8.88 -13.03
C SER A 39 36.71 -9.79 -11.84
N PHE A 40 36.74 -9.23 -10.64
CA PHE A 40 36.35 -9.93 -9.41
C PHE A 40 34.84 -10.19 -9.39
N LEU A 41 34.04 -9.17 -9.67
CA LEU A 41 32.59 -9.28 -9.65
C LEU A 41 32.09 -10.28 -10.69
N GLU A 42 32.61 -10.23 -11.91
CA GLU A 42 32.29 -11.18 -12.99
C GLU A 42 32.57 -12.62 -12.60
N SER A 43 33.73 -12.88 -12.00
CA SER A 43 34.13 -14.24 -11.61
C SER A 43 33.32 -14.81 -10.43
N ASN A 44 32.82 -13.95 -9.55
CA ASN A 44 32.18 -14.38 -8.30
C ASN A 44 30.66 -14.17 -8.28
N PHE A 45 30.11 -13.35 -9.19
CA PHE A 45 28.71 -12.93 -9.16
C PHE A 45 27.76 -14.12 -9.17
N LEU A 46 27.97 -15.10 -10.05
CA LEU A 46 27.01 -16.21 -10.19
C LEU A 46 26.90 -17.00 -8.88
N VAL A 47 28.03 -17.34 -8.26
CA VAL A 47 28.07 -18.08 -7.00
C VAL A 47 27.40 -17.30 -5.86
N LEU A 48 27.71 -15.99 -5.76
CA LEU A 48 27.15 -15.12 -4.73
C LEU A 48 25.64 -14.91 -4.94
N ALA A 49 25.24 -14.63 -6.18
CA ALA A 49 23.86 -14.38 -6.54
C ALA A 49 23.02 -15.64 -6.32
N GLU A 50 23.51 -16.83 -6.69
CA GLU A 50 22.78 -18.10 -6.48
C GLU A 50 22.52 -18.37 -5.00
N GLU A 51 23.51 -18.14 -4.14
CA GLU A 51 23.34 -18.34 -2.70
C GLU A 51 22.36 -17.31 -2.11
N LEU A 52 22.48 -16.04 -2.48
CA LEU A 52 21.53 -14.99 -2.05
C LEU A 52 20.11 -15.26 -2.57
N PHE A 53 20.00 -15.77 -3.79
CA PHE A 53 18.73 -16.12 -4.42
C PHE A 53 18.06 -17.32 -3.73
N ARG A 54 18.85 -18.33 -3.36
CA ARG A 54 18.39 -19.49 -2.59
C ARG A 54 17.87 -19.05 -1.22
N GLN A 55 18.65 -18.26 -0.47
CA GLN A 55 18.26 -17.76 0.84
C GLN A 55 16.98 -16.90 0.79
N SER A 56 16.85 -16.02 -0.21
CA SER A 56 15.68 -15.13 -0.35
C SER A 56 14.39 -15.89 -0.66
N ASN A 57 14.46 -17.00 -1.40
CA ASN A 57 13.29 -17.76 -1.82
C ASN A 57 12.80 -18.81 -0.81
N GLU A 58 13.63 -19.20 0.18
CA GLU A 58 13.21 -20.07 1.27
C GLU A 58 12.12 -19.41 2.16
N ASP A 59 12.04 -18.07 2.17
CA ASP A 59 11.08 -17.28 2.97
C ASP A 59 9.66 -17.17 2.37
N GLY A 60 9.42 -17.75 1.18
CA GLY A 60 8.12 -18.27 0.76
C GLY A 60 6.97 -17.33 0.33
N ASN A 61 7.11 -16.00 0.35
CA ASN A 61 5.94 -15.12 0.10
C ASN A 61 6.05 -14.12 -1.06
N LEU A 62 7.24 -13.75 -1.50
CA LEU A 62 7.46 -13.05 -2.78
C LEU A 62 8.74 -13.61 -3.38
N ALA A 63 8.60 -14.37 -4.46
CA ALA A 63 9.74 -14.98 -5.10
C ALA A 63 10.59 -13.88 -5.75
N LEU A 64 11.83 -13.74 -5.26
CA LEU A 64 12.87 -13.04 -5.98
C LEU A 64 13.00 -13.75 -7.33
N ARG A 65 12.83 -12.98 -8.40
CA ARG A 65 12.82 -13.51 -9.77
C ARG A 65 14.17 -13.32 -10.43
N GLU A 66 14.80 -12.17 -10.17
CA GLU A 66 16.03 -11.77 -10.82
C GLU A 66 16.93 -11.00 -9.84
N LEU A 67 18.23 -11.24 -9.96
CA LEU A 67 19.27 -10.37 -9.43
C LEU A 67 20.16 -9.92 -10.57
N ALA A 68 20.45 -8.63 -10.61
CA ALA A 68 21.20 -8.03 -11.69
C ALA A 68 22.28 -7.09 -11.16
N LEU A 69 23.43 -7.12 -11.82
CA LEU A 69 24.51 -6.15 -11.67
C LEU A 69 24.46 -5.21 -12.87
N LEU A 70 24.27 -3.91 -12.59
CA LEU A 70 24.06 -2.90 -13.62
C LEU A 70 25.09 -1.76 -13.53
N PRO A 71 26.36 -1.99 -13.91
CA PRO A 71 27.35 -0.92 -13.98
C PRO A 71 26.85 0.18 -14.93
N PHE A 72 26.92 1.43 -14.47
CA PHE A 72 26.35 2.60 -15.15
C PHE A 72 24.90 2.43 -15.65
N GLY A 73 24.10 1.59 -14.98
CA GLY A 73 22.71 1.32 -15.34
C GLY A 73 22.50 0.39 -16.53
N ARG A 74 23.55 -0.28 -17.03
CA ARG A 74 23.43 -1.30 -18.06
C ARG A 74 23.47 -2.69 -17.46
N VAL A 75 22.48 -3.53 -17.73
CA VAL A 75 22.47 -4.93 -17.26
C VAL A 75 23.66 -5.67 -17.89
N ARG A 76 24.54 -6.21 -17.04
CA ARG A 76 25.74 -6.96 -17.47
C ARG A 76 25.79 -8.36 -16.91
N LEU A 77 25.59 -8.50 -15.59
CA LEU A 77 25.46 -9.81 -14.96
C LEU A 77 24.04 -9.98 -14.48
N LEU A 78 23.49 -11.15 -14.75
CA LEU A 78 22.09 -11.45 -14.56
C LEU A 78 21.94 -12.88 -14.04
N LEU A 79 21.38 -13.01 -12.85
CA LEU A 79 20.83 -14.28 -12.39
C LEU A 79 19.32 -14.20 -12.52
N THR A 80 18.78 -14.95 -13.47
CA THR A 80 17.35 -15.10 -13.73
C THR A 80 17.05 -16.58 -13.98
N LYS A 81 15.77 -16.92 -14.12
CA LYS A 81 15.36 -18.25 -14.58
C LYS A 81 16.01 -18.55 -15.96
N PRO A 82 16.31 -19.83 -16.28
CA PRO A 82 17.19 -20.21 -17.40
C PRO A 82 16.84 -19.58 -18.75
N ASP A 83 15.57 -19.25 -18.99
CA ASP A 83 15.06 -18.82 -20.29
C ASP A 83 15.30 -17.33 -20.62
N GLN A 84 15.93 -16.54 -19.74
CA GLN A 84 15.99 -15.06 -19.87
C GLN A 84 17.40 -14.43 -19.76
N ARG A 85 18.48 -15.21 -19.94
CA ARG A 85 19.87 -14.79 -19.61
C ARG A 85 20.50 -13.66 -20.44
N ASN A 86 19.87 -13.17 -21.52
CA ASN A 86 20.55 -12.29 -22.50
C ASN A 86 20.07 -10.83 -22.51
N SER A 87 19.75 -10.24 -21.35
CA SER A 87 19.38 -8.82 -21.30
C SER A 87 20.62 -7.93 -21.20
N THR A 88 20.89 -7.12 -22.22
CA THR A 88 21.87 -6.01 -22.20
C THR A 88 21.15 -4.66 -22.06
N ALA A 89 20.02 -4.65 -21.36
CA ALA A 89 19.18 -3.47 -21.26
C ALA A 89 19.93 -2.30 -20.59
N ASP A 90 19.83 -1.11 -21.20
CA ASP A 90 20.35 0.13 -20.64
C ASP A 90 19.19 0.93 -20.04
N LEU A 91 19.20 1.06 -18.71
CA LEU A 91 18.14 1.74 -17.96
C LEU A 91 18.03 3.23 -18.29
N PHE A 92 19.08 3.85 -18.82
CA PHE A 92 19.08 5.26 -19.22
C PHE A 92 18.72 5.43 -20.70
N SER A 93 18.50 4.35 -21.44
CA SER A 93 18.16 4.43 -22.86
C SER A 93 16.90 5.28 -23.07
N PRO A 94 16.91 6.23 -24.04
CA PRO A 94 15.73 7.02 -24.36
C PRO A 94 14.57 6.17 -24.90
N ALA A 95 14.82 4.92 -25.29
CA ALA A 95 13.80 3.97 -25.71
C ALA A 95 12.96 3.39 -24.56
N LEU A 96 13.38 3.55 -23.29
CA LEU A 96 12.64 3.04 -22.14
C LEU A 96 11.58 4.04 -21.65
N VAL A 97 10.34 3.56 -21.52
CA VAL A 97 9.19 4.34 -21.03
C VAL A 97 9.43 4.88 -19.61
N ASP A 98 10.13 4.14 -18.76
CA ASP A 98 10.35 4.47 -17.35
C ASP A 98 11.74 5.05 -17.05
N ARG A 99 12.39 5.69 -18.03
CA ARG A 99 13.75 6.25 -17.91
C ARG A 99 13.95 7.23 -16.75
N LEU A 100 12.88 7.80 -16.18
CA LEU A 100 12.95 8.70 -15.03
C LEU A 100 13.23 7.97 -13.71
N GLN A 101 12.82 6.70 -13.58
CA GLN A 101 12.95 5.95 -12.33
C GLN A 101 14.43 5.71 -11.90
N PRO A 102 15.37 5.39 -12.82
CA PRO A 102 16.79 5.31 -12.48
C PRO A 102 17.34 6.63 -11.92
N TYR A 103 17.00 7.78 -12.53
CA TYR A 103 17.46 9.08 -12.02
C TYR A 103 16.89 9.39 -10.65
N GLN A 104 15.62 9.06 -10.39
CA GLN A 104 15.04 9.18 -9.05
C GLN A 104 15.75 8.30 -8.04
N SER A 105 16.15 7.09 -8.43
CA SER A 105 16.89 6.17 -7.56
C SER A 105 18.27 6.73 -7.21
N ILE A 106 18.97 7.29 -8.19
CA ILE A 106 20.24 8.00 -7.99
C ILE A 106 20.05 9.19 -7.04
N ALA A 107 19.05 10.04 -7.30
CA ALA A 107 18.79 11.22 -6.47
C ALA A 107 18.44 10.88 -5.02
N VAL A 108 17.79 9.73 -4.78
CA VAL A 108 17.51 9.23 -3.43
C VAL A 108 18.77 8.69 -2.75
N GLY A 109 19.75 8.19 -3.52
CA GLY A 109 21.01 7.66 -2.97
C GLY A 109 20.85 6.36 -2.17
N GLY A 110 19.70 5.70 -2.27
CA GLY A 110 19.35 4.54 -1.46
C GLY A 110 18.44 3.55 -2.19
N LEU A 111 18.02 2.52 -1.47
CA LEU A 111 17.10 1.52 -2.02
C LEU A 111 15.82 2.21 -2.50
N THR A 112 15.41 1.93 -3.72
CA THR A 112 14.10 2.30 -4.24
C THR A 112 13.36 1.06 -4.71
N ILE A 113 12.04 1.03 -4.54
CA ILE A 113 11.18 -0.04 -5.06
C ILE A 113 10.14 0.61 -5.97
N ASN A 114 10.26 0.33 -7.26
CA ASN A 114 9.40 0.87 -8.29
C ASN A 114 8.56 -0.23 -8.95
N GLY A 115 7.45 0.16 -9.56
CA GLY A 115 6.58 -0.73 -10.32
C GLY A 115 5.12 -0.66 -9.87
N PRO A 116 4.29 -1.59 -10.36
CA PRO A 116 4.64 -2.72 -11.21
C PRO A 116 5.09 -2.27 -12.61
N ILE A 117 6.17 -2.85 -13.12
CA ILE A 117 6.66 -2.66 -14.49
C ILE A 117 6.39 -3.93 -15.31
N PRO A 118 6.05 -3.81 -16.62
CA PRO A 118 5.97 -4.97 -17.49
C PRO A 118 7.37 -5.57 -17.67
N LEU A 119 7.46 -6.89 -17.64
CA LEU A 119 8.68 -7.59 -18.01
C LEU A 119 8.80 -7.64 -19.53
N THR A 120 10.02 -7.63 -20.06
CA THR A 120 10.30 -7.69 -21.51
C THR A 120 9.85 -9.01 -22.15
N THR A 121 9.49 -10.00 -21.33
CA THR A 121 9.21 -11.38 -21.71
C THR A 121 7.90 -11.83 -21.07
N GLY A 122 6.79 -11.56 -21.77
CA GLY A 122 5.43 -11.99 -21.39
C GLY A 122 4.56 -10.87 -20.81
N ASP A 123 3.36 -11.23 -20.38
CA ASP A 123 2.38 -10.30 -19.77
C ASP A 123 2.60 -10.09 -18.26
N GLU A 124 3.64 -10.73 -17.72
CA GLU A 124 3.96 -10.69 -16.30
C GLU A 124 4.54 -9.33 -15.89
N ARG A 125 4.19 -8.91 -14.68
CA ARG A 125 4.65 -7.67 -14.07
C ARG A 125 5.54 -7.93 -12.88
N ALA A 126 6.41 -6.98 -12.59
CA ALA A 126 7.33 -7.08 -11.48
C ALA A 126 7.55 -5.76 -10.75
N PHE A 127 8.02 -5.87 -9.50
CA PHE A 127 8.58 -4.75 -8.77
C PHE A 127 10.09 -4.76 -8.94
N ALA A 128 10.66 -3.61 -9.34
CA ALA A 128 12.08 -3.42 -9.48
C ALA A 128 12.62 -2.69 -8.26
N ALA A 129 13.34 -3.42 -7.42
CA ALA A 129 14.14 -2.87 -6.35
C ALA A 129 15.53 -2.49 -6.90
N ARG A 130 15.95 -1.23 -6.70
CA ARG A 130 17.23 -0.72 -7.19
C ARG A 130 17.99 -0.07 -6.05
N TYR A 131 19.27 -0.41 -5.92
CA TYR A 131 20.17 0.24 -4.98
C TYR A 131 21.32 0.88 -5.75
N PRO A 132 21.41 2.23 -5.79
CA PRO A 132 22.52 2.90 -6.44
C PRO A 132 23.78 2.77 -5.60
N ILE A 133 24.92 2.61 -6.26
CA ILE A 133 26.23 2.53 -5.63
C ILE A 133 27.04 3.75 -6.06
N PHE A 134 27.60 4.43 -5.08
CA PHE A 134 28.50 5.55 -5.26
C PHE A 134 29.81 5.28 -4.52
N PHE A 135 30.90 5.82 -5.08
CA PHE A 135 32.21 5.87 -4.44
C PHE A 135 32.69 7.32 -4.40
N SER A 136 33.37 7.70 -3.33
CA SER A 136 33.97 9.03 -3.15
C SER A 136 35.45 8.99 -3.49
N ASP A 137 36.04 10.16 -3.75
CA ASP A 137 37.47 10.31 -4.09
C ASP A 137 37.88 9.52 -5.35
N VAL A 138 37.01 9.51 -6.36
CA VAL A 138 37.24 8.80 -7.63
C VAL A 138 37.30 9.78 -8.80
N ASP A 139 38.21 9.53 -9.74
CA ASP A 139 38.34 10.30 -10.97
C ASP A 139 37.13 10.14 -11.92
N GLU A 140 36.81 11.20 -12.67
CA GLU A 140 35.72 11.19 -13.66
C GLU A 140 35.91 10.12 -14.75
N ASP A 141 37.14 9.71 -15.01
CA ASP A 141 37.50 8.70 -16.02
C ASP A 141 37.67 7.28 -15.46
N GLU A 142 37.50 7.05 -14.16
CA GLU A 142 37.56 5.70 -13.57
C GLU A 142 36.50 4.76 -14.15
N ASP A 143 36.90 3.58 -14.62
CA ASP A 143 35.98 2.61 -15.23
C ASP A 143 35.79 1.35 -14.39
N TRP A 144 36.53 1.18 -13.28
CA TRP A 144 36.55 -0.01 -12.44
C TRP A 144 36.77 -1.32 -13.22
N GLY A 145 37.37 -1.25 -14.40
CA GLY A 145 37.55 -2.36 -15.34
C GLY A 145 36.27 -2.84 -16.03
N HIS A 146 35.22 -2.02 -16.08
CA HIS A 146 33.95 -2.37 -16.73
C HIS A 146 34.12 -2.76 -18.21
N PRO A 147 33.27 -3.67 -18.72
CA PRO A 147 33.32 -4.05 -20.13
C PRO A 147 32.91 -2.85 -20.99
N ASP A 148 33.56 -2.75 -22.15
CA ASP A 148 33.37 -1.70 -23.17
C ASP A 148 34.03 -0.34 -22.88
N ASN A 149 34.91 -0.24 -21.87
CA ASN A 149 35.65 0.99 -21.50
C ASN A 149 34.71 2.21 -21.30
N ILE A 150 33.53 1.97 -20.74
CA ILE A 150 32.55 3.00 -20.43
C ILE A 150 32.92 3.62 -19.09
N THR A 151 32.96 4.96 -19.01
CA THR A 151 33.29 5.70 -17.77
C THR A 151 32.09 6.41 -17.16
N HIS A 152 30.96 6.45 -17.87
CA HIS A 152 29.74 7.16 -17.47
C HIS A 152 28.47 6.55 -18.08
N PRO A 153 27.29 6.75 -17.48
CA PRO A 153 26.02 6.32 -18.08
C PRO A 153 25.71 7.06 -19.38
N THR A 154 25.00 6.39 -20.30
CA THR A 154 24.70 6.86 -21.68
C THR A 154 24.14 8.28 -21.75
N ASP A 155 23.28 8.65 -20.80
CA ASP A 155 22.62 9.96 -20.75
C ASP A 155 22.64 10.53 -19.32
N CYS A 156 23.78 10.41 -18.60
CA CYS A 156 23.93 11.03 -17.28
C CYS A 156 25.25 11.80 -17.08
N PRO A 157 25.60 12.77 -17.96
CA PRO A 157 26.73 13.66 -17.71
C PRO A 157 26.30 14.76 -16.73
N GLY A 158 26.67 14.69 -15.45
CA GLY A 158 26.45 15.78 -14.49
C GLY A 158 26.30 15.37 -13.02
N PRO A 159 25.87 16.33 -12.15
CA PRO A 159 25.83 16.19 -10.69
C PRO A 159 25.15 14.92 -10.13
N PRO A 160 24.08 14.36 -10.73
CA PRO A 160 23.51 13.14 -10.17
C PRO A 160 24.42 11.92 -10.35
N CYS A 161 25.31 11.89 -11.34
CA CYS A 161 26.17 10.73 -11.61
C CYS A 161 27.66 10.96 -11.30
N TYR A 162 28.11 12.23 -11.28
CA TYR A 162 29.44 12.59 -10.82
C TYR A 162 29.43 13.98 -10.19
N ASN A 163 30.00 14.09 -8.99
CA ASN A 163 30.22 15.35 -8.30
C ASN A 163 31.72 15.70 -8.32
N PRO A 164 32.14 16.70 -9.11
CA PRO A 164 33.55 17.06 -9.24
C PRO A 164 34.14 17.69 -7.96
N GLU A 165 33.31 18.16 -7.03
CA GLU A 165 33.79 18.76 -5.77
C GLU A 165 34.17 17.70 -4.73
N THR A 166 33.46 16.58 -4.70
CA THR A 166 33.66 15.50 -3.72
C THR A 166 34.30 14.25 -4.32
N GLY A 167 34.50 14.21 -5.64
CA GLY A 167 34.87 12.99 -6.36
C GLY A 167 33.85 11.87 -6.19
N GLU A 168 32.59 12.19 -5.85
CA GLU A 168 31.54 11.18 -5.70
C GLU A 168 31.04 10.77 -7.07
N LYS A 169 31.23 9.49 -7.40
CA LYS A 169 30.90 8.94 -8.71
C LYS A 169 29.95 7.76 -8.58
N PHE A 170 28.93 7.76 -9.43
CA PHE A 170 27.99 6.67 -9.58
C PHE A 170 28.63 5.48 -10.31
N TRP A 171 28.74 4.36 -9.61
CA TRP A 171 29.27 3.10 -10.15
C TRP A 171 28.22 2.35 -10.98
N GLY A 172 26.97 2.33 -10.50
CA GLY A 172 25.91 1.53 -11.09
C GLY A 172 24.82 1.16 -10.10
N PHE A 173 23.93 0.26 -10.51
CA PHE A 173 22.90 -0.28 -9.64
C PHE A 173 23.14 -1.76 -9.32
N ILE A 174 22.68 -2.16 -8.14
CA ILE A 174 22.18 -3.52 -7.95
C ILE A 174 20.68 -3.52 -8.19
N GLY A 175 20.22 -4.44 -9.04
CA GLY A 175 18.81 -4.68 -9.30
C GLY A 175 18.35 -5.97 -8.63
N ALA A 176 17.18 -5.93 -8.02
CA ALA A 176 16.39 -7.11 -7.69
C ALA A 176 15.00 -6.96 -8.31
N VAL A 177 14.54 -7.99 -9.01
CA VAL A 177 13.20 -8.03 -9.58
C VAL A 177 12.38 -9.03 -8.79
N VAL A 178 11.24 -8.57 -8.29
CA VAL A 178 10.32 -9.36 -7.46
C VAL A 178 9.04 -9.58 -8.25
N ASN A 179 8.56 -10.83 -8.29
CA ASN A 179 7.32 -11.16 -9.00
C ASN A 179 6.13 -10.39 -8.41
N ALA A 180 5.47 -9.54 -9.21
CA ALA A 180 4.33 -8.77 -8.74
C ALA A 180 3.00 -9.54 -8.81
N GLU A 181 2.93 -10.61 -9.62
CA GLU A 181 1.68 -11.32 -9.91
C GLU A 181 0.93 -11.80 -8.67
N PRO A 182 1.56 -12.42 -7.65
CA PRO A 182 0.84 -12.82 -6.45
C PRO A 182 0.21 -11.64 -5.69
N LEU A 183 0.80 -10.44 -5.77
CA LEU A 183 0.22 -9.25 -5.17
C LEU A 183 -0.93 -8.71 -6.01
N LEU A 184 -0.74 -8.64 -7.34
CA LEU A 184 -1.72 -8.09 -8.28
C LEU A 184 -2.95 -8.99 -8.43
N ALA A 185 -2.79 -10.31 -8.31
CA ALA A 185 -3.89 -11.28 -8.27
C ALA A 185 -4.68 -11.23 -6.96
N GLY A 186 -4.23 -10.45 -5.96
CA GLY A 186 -4.82 -10.45 -4.62
C GLY A 186 -4.51 -11.71 -3.82
N ASP A 187 -3.48 -12.48 -4.22
CA ASP A 187 -3.08 -13.71 -3.55
C ASP A 187 -2.22 -13.49 -2.30
N ASN A 188 -1.81 -12.24 -2.07
CA ASN A 188 -1.04 -11.83 -0.90
C ASN A 188 -1.78 -12.13 0.41
N VAL A 189 -1.10 -12.82 1.35
CA VAL A 189 -1.67 -13.23 2.63
C VAL A 189 -2.22 -12.06 3.47
N HIS A 190 -1.55 -10.90 3.42
CA HIS A 190 -1.95 -9.72 4.18
C HIS A 190 -3.21 -9.07 3.59
N LEU A 191 -3.32 -9.03 2.27
CA LEU A 191 -4.51 -8.51 1.59
C LEU A 191 -5.70 -9.47 1.68
N LYS A 192 -5.46 -10.78 1.54
CA LYS A 192 -6.47 -11.83 1.75
C LYS A 192 -7.07 -11.77 3.14
N ARG A 193 -6.25 -11.45 4.15
CA ARG A 193 -6.74 -11.29 5.53
C ARG A 193 -7.75 -10.16 5.67
N LEU A 194 -7.60 -9.05 4.93
CA LEU A 194 -8.60 -7.98 4.92
C LEU A 194 -9.94 -8.50 4.41
N LEU A 195 -9.93 -9.31 3.33
CA LEU A 195 -11.14 -9.93 2.79
C LEU A 195 -11.75 -10.95 3.75
N SER A 196 -10.94 -11.77 4.43
CA SER A 196 -11.44 -12.72 5.44
C SER A 196 -12.08 -12.02 6.63
N ASP A 197 -11.60 -10.82 6.96
CA ASP A 197 -12.17 -9.97 8.01
C ASP A 197 -13.44 -9.22 7.53
N GLY A 198 -13.88 -9.46 6.28
CA GLY A 198 -15.06 -8.84 5.68
C GLY A 198 -14.84 -7.40 5.22
N LEU A 199 -13.60 -6.97 5.05
CA LEU A 199 -13.21 -5.65 4.57
C LEU A 199 -12.85 -5.72 3.09
N SER A 200 -13.27 -4.72 2.31
CA SER A 200 -12.77 -4.53 0.95
C SER A 200 -11.53 -3.64 0.98
N TYR A 201 -10.69 -3.71 -0.05
CA TYR A 201 -9.50 -2.87 -0.14
C TYR A 201 -9.21 -2.41 -1.56
N SER A 202 -8.46 -1.32 -1.67
CA SER A 202 -7.88 -0.80 -2.91
C SER A 202 -6.48 -0.28 -2.60
N LEU A 203 -5.48 -0.82 -3.29
CA LEU A 203 -4.09 -0.37 -3.20
C LEU A 203 -3.79 0.50 -4.42
N THR A 204 -3.42 1.75 -4.19
CA THR A 204 -3.09 2.71 -5.25
C THR A 204 -1.65 3.20 -5.13
N THR A 205 -1.02 3.51 -6.26
CA THR A 205 0.28 4.18 -6.34
C THR A 205 0.10 5.57 -6.90
N SER A 206 0.93 6.54 -6.49
CA SER A 206 0.93 7.92 -7.01
C SER A 206 1.49 8.00 -8.43
N ALA A 207 2.34 7.06 -8.81
CA ALA A 207 2.92 6.96 -10.14
C ALA A 207 2.93 5.48 -10.57
N LEU A 208 2.10 5.14 -11.55
CA LEU A 208 2.26 3.89 -12.30
C LEU A 208 3.26 4.13 -13.43
N ALA A 209 4.14 3.16 -13.64
CA ALA A 209 5.03 3.10 -14.80
C ALA A 209 4.29 3.46 -16.10
N GLY A 210 4.81 4.44 -16.85
CA GLY A 210 4.20 4.93 -18.08
C GLY A 210 2.91 5.78 -17.95
N THR A 211 2.46 6.16 -16.75
CA THR A 211 1.26 7.01 -16.56
C THR A 211 1.52 8.22 -15.67
N ASN A 212 0.94 9.38 -16.00
CA ASN A 212 1.10 10.63 -15.26
C ASN A 212 0.09 10.79 -14.10
N GLY A 213 -0.37 9.69 -13.48
CA GLY A 213 -1.41 9.79 -12.48
C GLY A 213 -1.49 8.62 -11.51
N PRO A 214 -2.29 8.77 -10.44
CA PRO A 214 -2.52 7.71 -9.49
C PRO A 214 -3.26 6.57 -10.18
N GLY A 215 -2.80 5.35 -9.96
CA GLY A 215 -3.46 4.18 -10.51
C GLY A 215 -3.65 3.08 -9.48
N ILE A 216 -4.68 2.28 -9.70
CA ILE A 216 -5.04 1.15 -8.84
C ILE A 216 -4.14 -0.03 -9.21
N LEU A 217 -3.37 -0.49 -8.23
CA LEU A 217 -2.53 -1.68 -8.36
C LEU A 217 -3.35 -2.95 -8.24
N VAL A 218 -4.13 -3.05 -7.17
CA VAL A 218 -4.98 -4.19 -6.87
C VAL A 218 -6.16 -3.72 -6.02
N SER A 219 -7.33 -4.30 -6.28
CA SER A 219 -8.51 -4.12 -5.45
C SER A 219 -9.13 -5.48 -5.14
N GLY A 220 -9.76 -5.58 -3.97
CA GLY A 220 -10.44 -6.77 -3.52
C GLY A 220 -11.77 -6.41 -2.85
N GLY A 221 -12.84 -7.11 -3.23
CA GLY A 221 -14.18 -6.90 -2.71
C GLY A 221 -14.93 -5.72 -3.37
N PRO A 222 -16.21 -5.51 -3.00
CA PRO A 222 -17.00 -4.38 -3.49
C PRO A 222 -16.40 -3.07 -2.98
N ASN A 223 -16.28 -2.08 -3.86
CA ASN A 223 -15.68 -0.78 -3.57
C ASN A 223 -16.78 0.26 -3.30
N PRO A 224 -17.19 0.51 -2.05
CA PRO A 224 -18.17 1.54 -1.75
C PRO A 224 -17.54 2.94 -1.87
N ASP A 225 -18.38 3.95 -2.09
CA ASP A 225 -17.93 5.34 -2.25
C ASP A 225 -17.25 5.93 -1.00
N LYS A 226 -17.40 5.30 0.17
CA LYS A 226 -16.87 5.78 1.45
C LYS A 226 -15.68 4.96 1.93
N VAL A 227 -14.51 5.57 1.94
CA VAL A 227 -13.29 5.02 2.52
C VAL A 227 -13.41 4.99 4.05
N THR A 228 -13.26 3.82 4.66
CA THR A 228 -13.27 3.67 6.12
C THR A 228 -11.92 4.03 6.73
N ALA A 229 -10.83 3.63 6.08
CA ALA A 229 -9.47 3.95 6.50
C ALA A 229 -8.55 4.08 5.27
N ASN A 230 -7.62 5.03 5.33
CA ASN A 230 -6.56 5.16 4.34
C ASN A 230 -5.22 5.11 5.08
N VAL A 231 -4.32 4.24 4.63
CA VAL A 231 -3.01 4.01 5.23
C VAL A 231 -1.94 4.09 4.16
N THR A 232 -0.87 4.84 4.43
CA THR A 232 0.28 4.90 3.53
C THR A 232 1.18 3.68 3.73
N VAL A 233 1.44 2.95 2.65
CA VAL A 233 2.47 1.91 2.59
C VAL A 233 3.76 2.60 2.17
N ALA A 234 4.63 2.89 3.14
CA ALA A 234 5.89 3.56 2.91
C ALA A 234 6.93 2.56 2.36
N LEU A 235 7.22 2.67 1.07
CA LEU A 235 8.28 1.89 0.44
C LEU A 235 9.55 2.74 0.29
N PRO A 236 10.73 2.12 0.17
CA PRO A 236 11.93 2.85 -0.17
C PRO A 236 11.74 3.57 -1.51
N GLY A 237 11.88 4.90 -1.52
CA GLY A 237 11.75 5.74 -2.72
C GLY A 237 10.33 5.89 -3.32
N ASN A 238 9.31 5.27 -2.74
CA ASN A 238 7.93 5.34 -3.25
C ASN A 238 6.90 5.22 -2.12
N SER A 239 5.67 5.65 -2.36
CA SER A 239 4.58 5.51 -1.39
C SER A 239 3.32 5.02 -2.08
N TRP A 240 2.72 3.97 -1.53
CA TRP A 240 1.40 3.50 -1.95
C TRP A 240 0.35 3.90 -0.92
N ALA A 241 -0.90 4.00 -1.34
CA ALA A 241 -2.04 4.23 -0.46
C ALA A 241 -2.93 2.98 -0.44
N LEU A 242 -3.07 2.39 0.75
CA LEU A 242 -3.99 1.30 1.02
C LEU A 242 -5.28 1.88 1.59
N SER A 243 -6.31 1.93 0.75
CA SER A 243 -7.67 2.30 1.13
C SER A 243 -8.45 1.05 1.51
N VAL A 244 -9.08 1.06 2.68
CA VAL A 244 -9.89 -0.05 3.21
C VAL A 244 -11.32 0.42 3.45
N TYR A 245 -12.26 -0.45 3.11
CA TYR A 245 -13.69 -0.20 3.14
C TYR A 245 -14.39 -1.25 3.99
N ASN A 246 -15.29 -0.81 4.86
CA ASN A 246 -16.12 -1.69 5.66
C ASN A 246 -17.57 -1.66 5.15
N PRO A 247 -18.00 -2.64 4.34
CA PRO A 247 -19.36 -2.66 3.80
C PRO A 247 -20.43 -2.77 4.89
N ARG A 248 -20.12 -3.39 6.03
CA ARG A 248 -21.07 -3.54 7.15
C ARG A 248 -21.29 -2.25 7.95
N GLN A 249 -20.43 -1.24 7.77
CA GLN A 249 -20.54 0.00 8.53
C GLN A 249 -21.83 0.76 8.16
N ASP A 250 -22.18 0.78 6.87
CA ASP A 250 -23.39 1.44 6.39
C ASP A 250 -24.67 0.68 6.80
N GLU A 251 -24.62 -0.66 6.85
CA GLU A 251 -25.71 -1.49 7.36
C GLU A 251 -25.98 -1.23 8.85
N ILE A 252 -24.93 -1.13 9.67
CA ILE A 252 -25.08 -0.84 11.11
C ILE A 252 -25.64 0.57 11.33
N LEU A 253 -25.22 1.55 10.54
CA LEU A 253 -25.73 2.92 10.62
C LEU A 253 -27.22 3.01 10.27
N THR A 254 -27.65 2.33 9.21
CA THR A 254 -29.06 2.31 8.81
C THR A 254 -29.93 1.61 9.86
N LEU A 255 -29.49 0.48 10.41
CA LEU A 255 -30.17 -0.22 11.50
C LEU A 255 -30.27 0.65 12.77
N ARG A 256 -29.16 1.31 13.14
CA ARG A 256 -29.12 2.22 14.29
C ARG A 256 -30.06 3.40 14.11
N ASN A 257 -30.09 4.00 12.92
CA ASN A 257 -30.99 5.11 12.61
C ASN A 257 -32.46 4.67 12.67
N GLY A 258 -32.77 3.48 12.16
CA GLY A 258 -34.11 2.88 12.28
C GLY A 258 -34.52 2.66 13.74
N LEU A 259 -33.60 2.17 14.58
CA LEU A 259 -33.86 1.93 15.99
C LEU A 259 -34.08 3.22 16.78
N ILE A 260 -33.29 4.27 16.50
CA ILE A 260 -33.50 5.61 17.07
C ILE A 260 -34.86 6.17 16.66
N ALA A 261 -35.23 6.07 15.39
CA ALA A 261 -36.54 6.52 14.91
C ALA A 261 -37.69 5.79 15.62
N MET A 262 -37.58 4.47 15.81
CA MET A 262 -38.58 3.68 16.55
C MET A 262 -38.74 4.14 18.00
N VAL A 263 -37.62 4.39 18.70
CA VAL A 263 -37.63 4.87 20.09
C VAL A 263 -38.30 6.24 20.20
N VAL A 264 -38.03 7.16 19.26
CA VAL A 264 -38.67 8.49 19.22
C VAL A 264 -40.17 8.37 18.99
N VAL A 265 -40.62 7.51 18.07
CA VAL A 265 -42.05 7.27 17.81
C VAL A 265 -42.75 6.67 19.02
N MET A 266 -42.14 5.67 19.68
CA MET A 266 -42.68 5.07 20.91
C MET A 266 -42.80 6.09 22.05
N ALA A 267 -41.77 6.93 22.23
CA ALA A 267 -41.80 8.00 23.23
C ALA A 267 -42.92 9.02 22.94
N PHE A 268 -43.13 9.36 21.66
CA PHE A 268 -44.22 10.25 21.24
C PHE A 268 -45.59 9.63 21.52
N ILE A 269 -45.80 8.35 21.17
CA ILE A 269 -47.05 7.63 21.45
C ILE A 269 -47.34 7.60 22.94
N LEU A 270 -46.34 7.27 23.77
CA LEU A 270 -46.49 7.25 25.24
C LEU A 270 -46.84 8.64 25.80
N SER A 271 -46.23 9.70 25.28
CA SER A 271 -46.54 11.08 25.67
C SER A 271 -48.00 11.45 25.35
N VAL A 272 -48.48 11.08 24.16
CA VAL A 272 -49.89 11.28 23.77
C VAL A 272 -50.84 10.47 24.65
N LEU A 273 -50.49 9.22 24.97
CA LEU A 273 -51.31 8.34 25.81
C LEU A 273 -51.41 8.87 27.24
N LEU A 274 -50.31 9.39 27.80
CA LEU A 274 -50.27 10.07 29.08
C LEU A 274 -51.14 11.34 29.08
N LEU A 275 -51.07 12.14 28.01
CA LEU A 275 -51.91 13.32 27.85
C LEU A 275 -53.41 12.95 27.84
N LEU A 276 -53.77 11.91 27.09
CA LEU A 276 -55.15 11.42 27.02
C LEU A 276 -55.64 10.89 28.38
N LEU A 277 -54.79 10.17 29.12
CA LEU A 277 -55.08 9.71 30.48
C LEU A 277 -55.31 10.87 31.46
N LEU A 278 -54.48 11.92 31.38
CA LEU A 278 -54.66 13.13 32.19
C LEU A 278 -55.96 13.85 31.84
N LEU A 279 -56.32 13.93 30.56
CA LEU A 279 -57.59 14.52 30.11
C LEU A 279 -58.79 13.69 30.57
N SER A 280 -58.72 12.36 30.52
CA SER A 280 -59.80 11.49 31.00
C SER A 280 -59.97 11.57 32.51
N ALA A 281 -58.87 11.59 33.26
CA ALA A 281 -58.89 11.76 34.71
C ALA A 281 -59.54 13.10 35.11
N LYS A 282 -59.20 14.18 34.39
CA LYS A 282 -59.82 15.49 34.60
C LYS A 282 -61.33 15.45 34.34
N ARG A 283 -61.78 14.84 33.22
CA ARG A 283 -63.22 14.69 32.93
C ARG A 283 -63.94 13.86 33.99
N ALA A 284 -63.35 12.75 34.44
CA ALA A 284 -63.92 11.92 35.49
C ALA A 284 -64.06 12.68 36.82
N SER A 285 -63.07 13.51 37.17
CA SER A 285 -63.12 14.34 38.38
C SER A 285 -64.25 15.38 38.31
N VAL A 286 -64.50 15.97 37.14
CA VAL A 286 -65.60 16.92 36.92
C VAL A 286 -66.96 16.23 37.07
N LEU A 287 -67.14 15.06 36.47
CA LEU A 287 -68.40 14.31 36.58
C LEU A 287 -68.69 13.86 38.03
N LEU A 288 -67.66 13.48 38.78
CA LEU A 288 -67.81 13.16 40.21
C LEU A 288 -68.22 14.39 41.03
N GLN A 289 -67.66 15.56 40.72
CA GLN A 289 -68.07 16.82 41.37
C GLN A 289 -69.53 17.15 41.06
N GLU A 290 -69.96 17.01 39.81
CA GLU A 290 -71.37 17.22 39.42
C GLU A 290 -72.31 16.26 40.16
N GLN A 291 -71.99 14.96 40.21
CA GLN A 291 -72.83 13.99 40.94
C GLN A 291 -72.87 14.24 42.45
N LEU A 292 -71.78 14.70 43.05
CA LEU A 292 -71.76 15.09 44.47
C LEU A 292 -72.69 16.28 44.73
N ILE A 293 -72.69 17.28 43.85
CA ILE A 293 -73.58 18.44 43.95
C ILE A 293 -75.05 18.01 43.80
N THR A 294 -75.38 17.19 42.79
CA THR A 294 -76.75 16.70 42.58
C THR A 294 -77.25 15.86 43.76
N ASN A 295 -76.42 14.97 44.32
CA ASN A 295 -76.79 14.17 45.49
C ASN A 295 -77.04 15.02 46.74
N LYS A 296 -76.25 16.08 46.94
CA LYS A 296 -76.49 17.04 48.04
C LYS A 296 -77.86 17.72 47.90
N LEU A 297 -78.20 18.19 46.70
CA LEU A 297 -79.50 18.83 46.44
C LEU A 297 -80.69 17.88 46.68
N LEU A 298 -80.57 16.61 46.28
CA LEU A 298 -81.61 15.60 46.52
C LEU A 298 -81.77 15.24 48.01
N GLN A 299 -80.67 15.26 48.78
CA GLN A 299 -80.74 15.09 50.23
C GLN A 299 -81.48 16.24 50.89
N GLU A 300 -81.20 17.48 50.50
CA GLU A 300 -81.90 18.67 51.02
C GLU A 300 -83.40 18.61 50.69
N GLU A 301 -83.78 18.21 49.48
CA GLU A 301 -85.19 18.05 49.10
C GLU A 301 -85.90 16.97 49.95
N LYS A 302 -85.26 15.81 50.17
CA LYS A 302 -85.81 14.74 51.01
C LYS A 302 -85.97 15.12 52.49
N VAL A 303 -85.13 16.01 53.02
CA VAL A 303 -85.23 16.47 54.42
C VAL A 303 -86.35 17.51 54.58
N SER A 304 -86.79 18.15 53.50
CA SER A 304 -87.86 19.16 53.50
C SER A 304 -89.29 18.63 53.34
N ARG A 305 -89.47 17.34 53.01
CA ARG A 305 -90.77 16.66 52.95
C ARG A 305 -90.98 15.80 54.18
#